data_AF-A0A937PXC6-F1
#
_entry.id   AF-A0A937PXC6-F1
#
_cell.length_a   1.000
_cell.length_b   1.000
_cell.length_c   1.000
_cell.angle_alpha   90.00
_cell.angle_beta   90.00
_cell.angle_gamma   90.00
#
_symmetry.space_group_name_H-M   'P 1'
#
loop_
_entity.id
_entity.type
_entity.pdbx_description
1 polymer ?
#
loop_
_entity_poly.entity_id
_entity_poly.type
_entity_poly.pdbx_seq_one_letter_code
_entity_poly.pdbx_strand_id
1 'polypeptide(L)'
;MEMLRRNTVISWVSAVLIISGVLGANLEAKGMRVATDRDEVYVTSGEQVLMRYRYKDVPYKPYVDQLFSPSGVNVLLDAPHDHLHHHALMYAIKVDGVNFWEEQQAPGRQAHRRFDDVKVDTREDVPFAGFAERLDWVNPSSGELLLAEERTIEVSQLAEPKVTLLTWQAAFEPAEAKKSVTLTGSHYHGLGLRFIRSMDATGEFRNADGKAGTVFRGDERLVRSRWCAYTAKADGGKDVTVAMFDHPGNERHPATWFTMTKPFAYLSATLKLHEQPLNVVSAKPLVLRYTVAIWDGRAETDEIEKLYKHWTALPREATGAKSPCVHPNNLVHLVIKGLT
;
A
#
# COMPACT_ATOMS: atom_id res chain seq x y z
N MET A 1 64.92 14.55 41.00
CA MET A 1 64.70 15.78 40.23
C MET A 1 64.44 15.33 38.80
N GLU A 2 63.16 15.30 38.38
CA GLU A 2 62.60 15.05 37.02
C GLU A 2 61.23 14.38 37.20
N MET A 3 60.16 15.18 37.27
CA MET A 3 59.26 15.60 36.18
C MET A 3 58.15 14.58 35.86
N LEU A 4 56.97 14.85 36.45
CA LEU A 4 55.67 14.35 36.01
C LEU A 4 55.42 14.75 34.55
N ARG A 5 54.95 13.81 33.72
CA ARG A 5 54.13 14.11 32.54
C ARG A 5 52.80 13.37 32.64
N ARG A 6 51.73 14.12 32.88
CA ARG A 6 50.34 13.70 32.68
C ARG A 6 50.06 13.69 31.18
N ASN A 7 49.74 12.53 30.62
CA ASN A 7 49.14 12.43 29.28
C ASN A 7 47.61 12.43 29.44
N THR A 8 47.00 13.55 29.08
CA THR A 8 45.54 13.67 28.93
C THR A 8 45.18 13.14 27.55
N VAL A 9 44.48 12.00 27.48
CA VAL A 9 43.89 11.50 26.23
C VAL A 9 42.54 12.18 26.03
N ILE A 10 42.48 13.14 25.10
CA ILE A 10 41.22 13.74 24.65
C ILE A 10 40.67 12.84 23.55
N SER A 11 39.61 12.09 23.87
CA SER A 11 38.85 11.31 22.90
C SER A 11 37.96 12.25 22.09
N TRP A 12 38.27 12.43 20.80
CA TRP A 12 37.41 13.14 19.86
C TRP A 12 36.37 12.18 19.31
N VAL A 13 35.15 12.22 19.86
CA VAL A 13 33.98 11.58 19.23
C VAL A 13 33.58 12.48 18.05
N SER A 14 33.95 12.08 16.84
CA SER A 14 33.45 12.71 15.63
C SER A 14 32.03 12.23 15.37
N ALA A 15 31.04 13.04 15.74
CA ALA A 15 29.67 12.87 15.30
C ALA A 15 29.62 13.18 13.79
N VAL A 16 29.48 12.14 12.96
CA VAL A 16 29.25 12.30 11.53
C VAL A 16 27.76 12.62 11.36
N LEU A 17 27.45 13.90 11.26
CA LEU A 17 26.16 14.39 10.77
C LEU A 17 26.12 14.19 9.25
N ILE A 18 25.48 13.12 8.79
CA ILE A 18 25.13 12.97 7.38
C ILE A 18 23.91 13.84 7.13
N ILE A 19 24.15 15.08 6.68
CA ILE A 19 23.11 15.92 6.09
C ILE A 19 23.06 15.57 4.60
N SER A 20 22.29 14.54 4.25
CA SER A 20 21.90 14.28 2.86
C SER A 20 20.71 15.18 2.54
N GLY A 21 20.99 16.36 2.01
CA GLY A 21 19.98 17.25 1.45
C GLY A 21 19.47 16.72 0.11
N VAL A 22 18.37 15.98 0.14
CA VAL A 22 17.46 15.88 -1.01
C VAL A 22 16.29 16.83 -0.69
N LEU A 23 15.99 17.77 -1.59
CA LEU A 23 14.80 18.61 -1.50
C LEU A 23 13.56 17.74 -1.74
N GLY A 24 13.16 16.97 -0.72
CA GLY A 24 11.83 16.38 -0.62
C GLY A 24 10.86 17.43 -0.08
N ALA A 25 9.68 17.54 -0.69
CA ALA A 25 8.60 18.35 -0.12
C ALA A 25 8.19 17.72 1.22
N ASN A 26 8.51 18.39 2.33
CA ASN A 26 8.05 18.00 3.66
C ASN A 26 6.78 18.77 3.97
N LEU A 27 5.65 18.05 4.02
CA LEU A 27 4.38 18.58 4.48
C LEU A 27 4.14 18.08 5.91
N GLU A 28 3.89 18.99 6.83
CA GLU A 28 3.64 18.70 8.23
C GLU A 28 2.33 19.39 8.66
N ALA A 29 1.39 18.60 9.18
CA ALA A 29 0.20 19.12 9.85
C ALA A 29 -0.35 18.07 10.83
N LYS A 30 -0.74 18.51 12.03
CA LYS A 30 -1.41 17.67 13.05
C LYS A 30 -0.68 16.37 13.40
N GLY A 31 0.66 16.42 13.45
CA GLY A 31 1.51 15.30 13.83
C GLY A 31 1.80 14.30 12.71
N MET A 32 1.11 14.36 11.57
CA MET A 32 1.39 13.50 10.41
C MET A 32 2.34 14.19 9.43
N ARG A 33 3.18 13.40 8.75
CA ARG A 33 4.09 13.87 7.70
C ARG A 33 4.20 12.86 6.56
N VAL A 34 4.34 13.38 5.34
CA VAL A 34 4.83 12.62 4.17
C VAL A 34 6.22 13.13 3.82
N ALA A 35 7.15 12.21 3.58
CA ALA A 35 8.48 12.52 3.06
C ALA A 35 8.78 11.62 1.86
N THR A 36 9.12 12.23 0.73
CA THR A 36 9.56 11.54 -0.48
C THR A 36 11.07 11.63 -0.59
N ASP A 37 11.74 10.48 -0.63
CA ASP A 37 13.15 10.36 -0.98
C ASP A 37 13.28 9.94 -2.46
N ARG A 38 14.47 9.53 -2.91
CA ARG A 38 14.77 9.17 -4.30
C ARG A 38 13.96 7.96 -4.79
N ASP A 39 13.76 6.96 -3.93
CA ASP A 39 13.19 5.65 -4.24
C ASP A 39 12.08 5.20 -3.29
N GLU A 40 11.88 5.94 -2.20
CA GLU A 40 10.98 5.59 -1.12
C GLU A 40 10.08 6.78 -0.70
N VAL A 41 8.87 6.48 -0.23
CA VAL A 41 7.99 7.45 0.45
C VAL A 41 7.72 6.95 1.86
N TYR A 42 7.85 7.85 2.82
CA TYR A 42 7.59 7.61 4.23
C TYR A 42 6.34 8.37 4.66
N VAL A 43 5.48 7.71 5.43
CA VAL A 43 4.44 8.38 6.21
C VAL A 43 4.74 8.18 7.70
N THR A 44 4.80 9.28 8.45
CA THR A 44 5.09 9.27 9.89
C THR A 44 4.00 9.96 10.69
N SER A 45 3.88 9.58 11.97
CA SER A 45 3.13 10.28 13.01
C SER A 45 4.07 10.61 14.16
N GLY A 46 4.40 11.89 14.34
CA GLY A 46 5.52 12.33 15.16
C GLY A 46 6.82 11.68 14.69
N GLU A 47 7.51 11.00 15.60
CA GLU A 47 8.74 10.25 15.31
C GLU A 47 8.49 8.81 14.81
N GLN A 48 7.25 8.33 14.86
CA GLN A 48 6.92 6.96 14.46
C GLN A 48 6.70 6.86 12.96
N VAL A 49 7.44 5.97 12.29
CA VAL A 49 7.11 5.55 10.92
C VAL A 49 5.85 4.69 10.96
N LEU A 50 4.83 5.07 10.20
CA LEU A 50 3.62 4.27 10.02
C LEU A 50 3.73 3.38 8.79
N MET A 51 4.37 3.88 7.73
CA MET A 51 4.47 3.18 6.45
C MET A 51 5.72 3.61 5.69
N ARG A 52 6.31 2.65 4.96
CA ARG A 52 7.27 2.91 3.89
C ARG A 52 6.80 2.27 2.58
N TYR A 53 6.88 3.06 1.52
CA TYR A 53 6.51 2.68 0.16
C TYR A 53 7.72 2.73 -0.75
N ARG A 54 7.98 1.67 -1.50
CA ARG A 54 9.07 1.61 -2.48
C ARG A 54 8.49 1.77 -3.88
N TYR A 55 8.99 2.72 -4.65
CA TYR A 55 8.43 3.05 -5.97
C TYR A 55 9.44 3.09 -7.11
N LYS A 56 10.73 3.28 -6.79
CA LYS A 56 11.82 3.28 -7.76
C LYS A 56 12.86 2.23 -7.37
N ASP A 57 13.63 1.77 -8.36
CA ASP A 57 14.64 0.73 -8.19
C ASP A 57 14.07 -0.54 -7.53
N VAL A 58 12.75 -0.76 -7.74
CA VAL A 58 11.98 -1.92 -7.28
C VAL A 58 11.97 -3.04 -8.32
N PRO A 59 11.91 -4.31 -7.88
CA PRO A 59 11.66 -5.45 -8.75
C PRO A 59 10.25 -5.35 -9.35
N TYR A 60 10.19 -4.88 -10.59
CA TYR A 60 9.01 -4.86 -11.47
C TYR A 60 7.79 -4.05 -11.02
N LYS A 61 7.53 -3.84 -9.74
CA LYS A 61 6.32 -3.16 -9.23
C LYS A 61 6.59 -2.35 -7.97
N PRO A 62 5.94 -1.19 -7.78
CA PRO A 62 5.90 -0.48 -6.51
C PRO A 62 5.00 -1.15 -5.47
N TYR A 63 5.38 -1.05 -4.18
CA TYR A 63 4.71 -1.75 -3.07
C TYR A 63 4.98 -1.07 -1.73
N VAL A 64 4.13 -1.36 -0.74
CA VAL A 64 4.34 -0.96 0.66
C VAL A 64 5.18 -2.04 1.31
N ASP A 65 6.43 -1.73 1.65
CA ASP A 65 7.38 -2.73 2.18
C ASP A 65 7.38 -2.80 3.71
N GLN A 66 6.94 -1.72 4.36
CA GLN A 66 6.75 -1.67 5.81
C GLN A 66 5.41 -1.01 6.16
N LEU A 67 4.70 -1.60 7.11
CA LEU A 67 3.47 -1.06 7.67
C LEU A 67 3.39 -1.44 9.15
N PHE A 68 3.26 -0.43 10.01
CA PHE A 68 3.44 -0.57 11.45
C PHE A 68 2.12 -0.49 12.22
N SER A 69 1.98 -1.36 13.22
CA SER A 69 0.94 -1.22 14.25
C SER A 69 1.13 0.06 15.08
N PRO A 70 0.14 0.47 15.89
CA PRO A 70 0.28 1.67 16.71
C PRO A 70 1.42 1.62 17.74
N SER A 71 1.89 0.42 18.14
CA SER A 71 3.08 0.26 18.99
C SER A 71 4.39 0.12 18.21
N GLY A 72 4.37 0.24 16.89
CA GLY A 72 5.56 0.22 16.04
C GLY A 72 6.01 -1.18 15.63
N VAL A 73 5.10 -2.16 15.61
CA VAL A 73 5.40 -3.52 15.11
C VAL A 73 5.14 -3.58 13.62
N ASN A 74 6.18 -3.81 12.81
CA ASN A 74 6.00 -4.07 11.37
C ASN A 74 5.34 -5.44 11.16
N VAL A 75 4.34 -5.52 10.29
CA VAL A 75 3.63 -6.78 9.99
C VAL A 75 3.99 -7.38 8.63
N LEU A 76 4.75 -6.66 7.80
CA LEU A 76 5.01 -7.03 6.41
C LEU A 76 6.41 -7.60 6.20
N LEU A 77 6.52 -8.58 5.30
CA LEU A 77 7.79 -9.16 4.87
C LEU A 77 7.96 -9.01 3.36
N ASP A 78 9.03 -8.31 2.96
CA ASP A 78 9.40 -8.11 1.57
C ASP A 78 10.36 -9.20 1.06
N ALA A 79 10.06 -9.74 -0.12
CA ALA A 79 10.91 -10.56 -0.96
C ALA A 79 11.77 -11.59 -0.20
N PRO A 80 11.18 -12.47 0.63
CA PRO A 80 11.97 -13.49 1.30
C PRO A 80 12.64 -14.40 0.26
N HIS A 81 13.86 -14.88 0.55
CA HIS A 81 14.71 -15.57 -0.42
C HIS A 81 14.05 -16.78 -1.12
N ASP A 82 13.09 -17.43 -0.46
CA ASP A 82 12.33 -18.58 -0.95
C ASP A 82 11.13 -18.17 -1.84
N HIS A 83 10.70 -16.90 -1.79
CA HIS A 83 9.58 -16.36 -2.56
C HIS A 83 9.82 -14.87 -2.93
N LEU A 84 10.83 -14.59 -3.76
CA LEU A 84 11.26 -13.22 -4.08
C LEU A 84 10.15 -12.30 -4.61
N HIS A 85 9.15 -12.86 -5.29
CA HIS A 85 8.02 -12.11 -5.85
C HIS A 85 6.97 -11.68 -4.81
N HIS A 86 7.09 -12.12 -3.54
CA HIS A 86 6.20 -11.68 -2.46
C HIS A 86 6.67 -10.35 -1.87
N HIS A 87 6.26 -9.26 -2.50
CA HIS A 87 6.55 -7.92 -2.01
C HIS A 87 5.51 -7.45 -1.00
N ALA A 88 5.72 -7.81 0.27
CA ALA A 88 5.05 -7.21 1.43
C ALA A 88 3.55 -6.97 1.17
N LEU A 89 3.10 -5.70 1.00
CA LEU A 89 1.77 -5.36 0.50
C LEU A 89 1.86 -4.81 -0.95
N MET A 90 1.34 -5.57 -1.91
CA MET A 90 1.40 -5.27 -3.35
C MET A 90 0.09 -5.59 -4.08
N TYR A 91 -0.17 -4.91 -5.19
CA TYR A 91 -1.24 -5.28 -6.13
C TYR A 91 -0.66 -5.81 -7.43
N ALA A 92 -1.06 -7.00 -7.87
CA ALA A 92 -0.70 -7.55 -9.17
C ALA A 92 -1.71 -8.57 -9.69
N ILE A 93 -1.80 -8.68 -11.02
CA ILE A 93 -2.69 -9.58 -11.77
C ILE A 93 -2.05 -9.89 -13.14
N LYS A 94 -2.75 -10.61 -14.02
CA LYS A 94 -2.38 -10.73 -15.44
C LYS A 94 -3.24 -9.81 -16.31
N VAL A 95 -2.63 -9.20 -17.33
CA VAL A 95 -3.27 -8.26 -18.26
C VAL A 95 -2.93 -8.69 -19.68
N ASP A 96 -3.94 -9.00 -20.50
CA ASP A 96 -3.76 -9.50 -21.88
C ASP A 96 -2.73 -10.66 -21.96
N GLY A 97 -2.72 -11.53 -20.94
CA GLY A 97 -1.80 -12.66 -20.82
C GLY A 97 -0.42 -12.34 -20.24
N VAL A 98 -0.03 -11.06 -20.14
CA VAL A 98 1.22 -10.64 -19.48
C VAL A 98 1.06 -10.73 -17.97
N ASN A 99 2.06 -11.30 -17.32
CA ASN A 99 2.04 -11.56 -15.89
C ASN A 99 2.76 -10.48 -15.09
N PHE A 100 2.06 -9.82 -14.16
CA PHE A 100 2.66 -8.82 -13.26
C PHE A 100 2.82 -9.35 -11.83
N TRP A 101 2.33 -10.56 -11.52
CA TRP A 101 2.44 -11.15 -10.19
C TRP A 101 3.73 -11.94 -10.05
N GLU A 102 3.82 -13.08 -10.74
CA GLU A 102 5.00 -13.91 -10.71
C GLU A 102 6.14 -13.24 -11.49
N GLU A 103 7.31 -13.13 -10.86
CA GLU A 103 8.49 -12.49 -11.44
C GLU A 103 9.35 -13.47 -12.22
N GLN A 104 8.68 -14.33 -12.99
CA GLN A 104 9.30 -15.39 -13.76
C GLN A 104 8.88 -15.25 -15.22
N GLN A 105 9.80 -15.60 -16.13
CA GLN A 105 9.55 -15.71 -17.57
C GLN A 105 8.95 -14.43 -18.20
N ALA A 106 9.79 -13.40 -18.39
CA ALA A 106 9.39 -12.10 -18.94
C ALA A 106 8.21 -11.45 -18.18
N PRO A 107 8.40 -11.10 -16.89
CA PRO A 107 7.37 -10.44 -16.10
C PRO A 107 7.10 -9.01 -16.56
N GLY A 108 5.84 -8.61 -16.54
CA GLY A 108 5.41 -7.24 -16.76
C GLY A 108 5.94 -6.29 -15.70
N ARG A 109 6.06 -5.01 -16.06
CA ARG A 109 6.56 -3.96 -15.17
C ARG A 109 5.48 -2.91 -14.92
N GLN A 110 5.17 -2.65 -13.65
CA GLN A 110 4.47 -1.44 -13.21
C GLN A 110 5.52 -0.34 -13.06
N ALA A 111 5.55 0.61 -13.98
CA ALA A 111 6.55 1.67 -14.04
C ALA A 111 6.02 2.95 -13.40
N HIS A 112 6.63 3.36 -12.29
CA HIS A 112 6.39 4.68 -11.69
C HIS A 112 6.61 5.78 -12.72
N ARG A 113 5.64 6.67 -12.86
CA ARG A 113 5.72 7.85 -13.74
C ARG A 113 5.94 9.12 -12.95
N ARG A 114 5.11 9.36 -11.95
CA ARG A 114 5.20 10.49 -11.01
C ARG A 114 4.25 10.30 -9.83
N PHE A 115 4.49 11.06 -8.78
CA PHE A 115 3.48 11.31 -7.76
C PHE A 115 2.64 12.54 -8.10
N ASP A 116 1.37 12.47 -7.74
CA ASP A 116 0.39 13.55 -7.69
C ASP A 116 -0.12 13.64 -6.23
N ASP A 117 -0.78 14.74 -5.83
CA ASP A 117 -1.50 14.87 -4.54
C ASP A 117 -0.78 14.35 -3.27
N VAL A 118 0.54 14.60 -3.15
CA VAL A 118 1.27 14.36 -1.90
C VAL A 118 0.69 15.31 -0.85
N LYS A 119 0.01 14.77 0.17
CA LYS A 119 -0.78 15.58 1.10
C LYS A 119 -0.76 15.06 2.53
N VAL A 120 -0.96 16.00 3.45
CA VAL A 120 -1.38 15.78 4.83
C VAL A 120 -2.68 16.54 5.01
N ASP A 121 -3.73 15.86 5.44
CA ASP A 121 -5.06 16.45 5.61
C ASP A 121 -5.80 15.77 6.77
N THR A 122 -7.08 16.07 6.94
CA THR A 122 -7.92 15.56 8.03
C THR A 122 -9.27 15.12 7.49
N ARG A 123 -9.73 13.94 7.91
CA ARG A 123 -11.06 13.42 7.61
C ARG A 123 -11.77 13.10 8.93
N GLU A 124 -12.88 13.77 9.20
CA GLU A 124 -13.62 13.64 10.48
C GLU A 124 -12.70 13.81 11.71
N ASP A 125 -11.89 14.87 11.71
CA ASP A 125 -10.89 15.16 12.75
C ASP A 125 -9.75 14.14 12.90
N VAL A 126 -9.70 13.10 12.07
CA VAL A 126 -8.59 12.15 12.00
C VAL A 126 -7.55 12.63 10.98
N PRO A 127 -6.31 12.96 11.39
CA PRO A 127 -5.24 13.27 10.47
C PRO A 127 -4.90 12.06 9.59
N PHE A 128 -4.66 12.30 8.31
CA PHE A 128 -4.13 11.32 7.39
C PHE A 128 -3.08 11.94 6.49
N ALA A 129 -2.21 11.11 5.94
CA ALA A 129 -1.15 11.52 5.06
C ALA A 129 -0.97 10.48 3.96
N GLY A 130 -0.63 10.94 2.76
CA GLY A 130 -0.63 10.06 1.58
C GLY A 130 -0.20 10.74 0.30
N PHE A 131 -0.38 10.01 -0.79
CA PHE A 131 -0.05 10.46 -2.13
C PHE A 131 -0.90 9.73 -3.16
N ALA A 132 -1.02 10.32 -4.35
CA ALA A 132 -1.42 9.63 -5.56
C ALA A 132 -0.19 9.33 -6.42
N GLU A 133 -0.22 8.23 -7.18
CA GLU A 133 0.85 7.77 -8.03
C GLU A 133 0.28 7.38 -9.40
N ARG A 134 0.99 7.76 -10.46
CA ARG A 134 0.71 7.31 -11.82
C ARG A 134 1.65 6.18 -12.20
N LEU A 135 1.08 5.07 -12.65
CA LEU A 135 1.79 3.85 -13.00
C LEU A 135 1.42 3.38 -14.40
N ASP A 136 2.44 2.98 -15.16
CA ASP A 136 2.28 2.37 -16.46
C ASP A 136 2.54 0.85 -16.35
N TRP A 137 1.58 0.02 -16.75
CA TRP A 137 1.74 -1.43 -16.77
C TRP A 137 2.21 -1.86 -18.16
N VAL A 138 3.48 -2.21 -18.27
CA VAL A 138 4.17 -2.37 -19.56
C VAL A 138 4.45 -3.85 -19.86
N ASN A 139 4.15 -4.25 -21.10
CA ASN A 139 4.57 -5.53 -21.66
C ASN A 139 6.11 -5.54 -21.82
N PRO A 140 6.83 -6.48 -21.20
CA PRO A 140 8.29 -6.45 -21.19
C PRO A 140 8.91 -6.81 -22.54
N SER A 141 8.19 -7.55 -23.39
CA SER A 141 8.69 -8.03 -24.68
C SER A 141 8.53 -6.98 -25.78
N SER A 142 7.43 -6.23 -25.77
CA SER A 142 7.11 -5.23 -26.81
C SER A 142 7.32 -3.78 -26.36
N GLY A 143 7.41 -3.52 -25.05
CA GLY A 143 7.37 -2.16 -24.50
C GLY A 143 5.99 -1.51 -24.55
N GLU A 144 4.95 -2.27 -24.91
CA GLU A 144 3.57 -1.79 -25.03
C GLU A 144 2.97 -1.44 -23.67
N LEU A 145 2.33 -0.28 -23.56
CA LEU A 145 1.48 0.06 -22.42
C LEU A 145 0.18 -0.75 -22.48
N LEU A 146 -0.13 -1.49 -21.43
CA LEU A 146 -1.35 -2.30 -21.33
C LEU A 146 -2.41 -1.59 -20.49
N LEU A 147 -2.04 -1.14 -19.29
CA LEU A 147 -2.90 -0.39 -18.37
C LEU A 147 -2.18 0.86 -17.88
N ALA A 148 -2.93 1.96 -17.77
CA ALA A 148 -2.59 3.09 -16.92
C ALA A 148 -3.27 2.92 -15.57
N GLU A 149 -2.54 3.11 -14.48
CA GLU A 149 -3.03 3.06 -13.11
C GLU A 149 -2.87 4.43 -12.42
N GLU A 150 -3.93 4.89 -11.77
CA GLU A 150 -3.89 5.91 -10.71
C GLU A 150 -4.02 5.20 -9.36
N ARG A 151 -2.97 5.22 -8.55
CA ARG A 151 -2.94 4.60 -7.23
C ARG A 151 -2.92 5.67 -6.15
N THR A 152 -3.81 5.61 -5.18
CA THR A 152 -3.78 6.46 -3.99
C THR A 152 -3.49 5.60 -2.77
N ILE A 153 -2.48 6.01 -2.00
CA ILE A 153 -2.15 5.44 -0.69
C ILE A 153 -2.38 6.50 0.36
N GLU A 154 -3.28 6.24 1.30
CA GLU A 154 -3.53 7.10 2.47
C GLU A 154 -3.29 6.30 3.74
N VAL A 155 -2.59 6.91 4.71
CA VAL A 155 -2.32 6.32 6.01
C VAL A 155 -2.84 7.25 7.10
N SER A 156 -3.53 6.67 8.08
CA SER A 156 -3.97 7.38 9.29
C SER A 156 -3.76 6.50 10.52
N GLN A 157 -3.76 7.13 11.69
CA GLN A 157 -3.78 6.42 12.97
C GLN A 157 -4.95 6.94 13.81
N LEU A 158 -5.88 6.05 14.14
CA LEU A 158 -6.98 6.34 15.05
C LEU A 158 -6.49 6.29 16.50
N ALA A 159 -7.03 7.15 17.35
CA ALA A 159 -6.77 7.12 18.79
C ALA A 159 -7.70 6.13 19.52
N GLU A 160 -8.97 6.06 19.11
CA GLU A 160 -10.00 5.21 19.73
C GLU A 160 -10.95 4.60 18.68
N PRO A 161 -10.88 3.27 18.42
CA PRO A 161 -9.84 2.36 18.90
C PRO A 161 -8.46 2.76 18.35
N LYS A 162 -7.39 2.39 19.06
CA LYS A 162 -6.02 2.67 18.61
C LYS A 162 -5.64 1.75 17.44
N VAL A 163 -5.62 2.28 16.22
CA VAL A 163 -5.48 1.49 14.98
C VAL A 163 -4.68 2.25 13.94
N THR A 164 -3.74 1.58 13.26
CA THR A 164 -3.14 2.11 12.02
C THR A 164 -3.98 1.65 10.83
N LEU A 165 -4.36 2.58 9.96
CA LEU A 165 -5.10 2.33 8.72
C LEU A 165 -4.23 2.69 7.52
N LEU A 166 -4.20 1.80 6.52
CA LEU A 166 -3.70 2.09 5.18
C LEU A 166 -4.81 1.83 4.17
N THR A 167 -5.30 2.89 3.52
CA THR A 167 -6.23 2.79 2.39
C THR A 167 -5.44 2.70 1.09
N TRP A 168 -5.73 1.67 0.30
CA TRP A 168 -5.23 1.48 -1.06
C TRP A 168 -6.38 1.66 -2.02
N GLN A 169 -6.32 2.67 -2.87
CA GLN A 169 -7.26 2.87 -3.97
C GLN A 169 -6.50 2.80 -5.29
N ALA A 170 -7.04 2.09 -6.28
CA ALA A 170 -6.44 2.03 -7.61
C ALA A 170 -7.53 2.10 -8.68
N ALA A 171 -7.34 2.98 -9.65
CA ALA A 171 -8.13 3.08 -10.86
C ALA A 171 -7.30 2.60 -12.06
N PHE A 172 -7.84 1.65 -12.82
CA PHE A 172 -7.18 1.03 -13.97
C PHE A 172 -7.93 1.36 -15.26
N GLU A 173 -7.21 1.88 -16.23
CA GLU A 173 -7.70 2.20 -17.56
C GLU A 173 -6.85 1.50 -18.62
N PRO A 174 -7.45 0.91 -19.68
CA PRO A 174 -6.70 0.48 -20.84
C PRO A 174 -5.85 1.65 -21.39
N ALA A 175 -4.67 1.35 -21.90
CA ALA A 175 -3.88 2.32 -22.65
C ALA A 175 -4.74 3.02 -23.72
N GLU A 176 -4.50 4.31 -24.00
CA GLU A 176 -5.35 5.09 -24.91
C GLU A 176 -5.51 4.46 -26.31
N ALA A 177 -4.45 3.77 -26.79
CA ALA A 177 -4.48 3.04 -28.05
C ALA A 177 -5.35 1.75 -28.03
N LYS A 178 -5.76 1.28 -26.84
CA LYS A 178 -6.59 0.09 -26.62
C LYS A 178 -8.01 0.48 -26.20
N LYS A 179 -9.01 -0.14 -26.81
CA LYS A 179 -10.42 0.00 -26.38
C LYS A 179 -10.74 -0.81 -25.12
N SER A 180 -9.98 -1.88 -24.88
CA SER A 180 -10.18 -2.80 -23.77
C SER A 180 -8.92 -3.61 -23.46
N VAL A 181 -8.82 -4.10 -22.23
CA VAL A 181 -7.90 -5.18 -21.84
C VAL A 181 -8.65 -6.29 -21.11
N THR A 182 -8.11 -7.50 -21.15
CA THR A 182 -8.63 -8.65 -20.39
C THR A 182 -7.76 -8.92 -19.17
N LEU A 183 -8.36 -8.85 -18.00
CA LEU A 183 -7.75 -9.20 -16.72
C LEU A 183 -7.97 -10.68 -16.43
N THR A 184 -6.89 -11.37 -16.10
CA THR A 184 -6.88 -12.77 -15.65
C THR A 184 -5.94 -12.92 -14.46
N GLY A 185 -5.83 -14.11 -13.87
CA GLY A 185 -4.88 -14.34 -12.79
C GLY A 185 -5.04 -15.69 -12.12
N SER A 186 -4.12 -16.01 -11.20
CA SER A 186 -4.25 -17.14 -10.28
C SER A 186 -5.24 -16.80 -9.17
N HIS A 187 -5.64 -17.80 -8.38
CA HIS A 187 -6.62 -17.67 -7.29
C HIS A 187 -6.17 -16.81 -6.11
N TYR A 188 -4.90 -16.39 -6.09
CA TYR A 188 -4.31 -15.48 -5.11
C TYR A 188 -3.95 -14.10 -5.68
N HIS A 189 -4.15 -13.85 -6.99
CA HIS A 189 -3.83 -12.56 -7.62
C HIS A 189 -4.83 -11.46 -7.18
N GLY A 190 -4.33 -10.26 -6.88
CA GLY A 190 -5.10 -9.16 -6.30
C GLY A 190 -4.26 -8.24 -5.43
N LEU A 191 -4.83 -7.68 -4.36
CA LEU A 191 -4.08 -6.98 -3.31
C LEU A 191 -3.57 -8.00 -2.29
N GLY A 192 -2.31 -8.40 -2.41
CA GLY A 192 -1.67 -9.42 -1.59
C GLY A 192 -0.83 -8.85 -0.45
N LEU A 193 -0.87 -9.51 0.70
CA LEU A 193 -0.16 -9.16 1.92
C LEU A 193 0.62 -10.38 2.42
N ARG A 194 1.95 -10.28 2.42
CA ARG A 194 2.88 -11.24 3.02
C ARG A 194 3.24 -10.82 4.45
N PHE A 195 2.94 -11.68 5.42
CA PHE A 195 3.24 -11.42 6.82
C PHE A 195 4.70 -11.77 7.17
N ILE A 196 5.21 -11.16 8.25
CA ILE A 196 6.50 -11.50 8.88
C ILE A 196 6.53 -12.96 9.37
N ARG A 197 7.72 -13.56 9.34
CA ARG A 197 7.91 -15.00 9.63
C ARG A 197 7.41 -15.44 10.99
N SER A 198 7.47 -14.58 12.01
CA SER A 198 6.96 -14.91 13.35
C SER A 198 5.45 -15.22 13.34
N MET A 199 4.72 -14.65 12.37
CA MET A 199 3.29 -14.82 12.21
C MET A 199 2.93 -16.05 11.36
N ASP A 200 3.90 -16.74 10.75
CA ASP A 200 3.65 -17.95 9.97
C ASP A 200 3.13 -19.08 10.88
N ALA A 201 2.14 -19.85 10.41
CA ALA A 201 1.58 -21.04 11.06
C ALA A 201 1.00 -20.89 12.49
N THR A 202 1.11 -19.74 13.15
CA THR A 202 0.71 -19.53 14.55
C THR A 202 -0.63 -18.82 14.71
N GLY A 203 -1.10 -18.12 13.68
CA GLY A 203 -2.30 -17.30 13.76
C GLY A 203 -3.59 -17.92 13.25
N GLU A 204 -4.66 -17.16 13.40
CA GLU A 204 -6.03 -17.50 13.04
C GLU A 204 -6.58 -16.51 12.02
N PHE A 205 -7.09 -17.02 10.89
CA PHE A 205 -7.90 -16.23 9.96
C PHE A 205 -9.37 -16.21 10.38
N ARG A 206 -9.95 -15.02 10.42
CA ARG A 206 -11.38 -14.76 10.66
C ARG A 206 -11.94 -13.92 9.52
N ASN A 207 -13.25 -13.95 9.35
CA ASN A 207 -13.96 -13.11 8.38
C ASN A 207 -15.35 -12.74 8.90
N ALA A 208 -15.96 -11.77 8.25
CA ALA A 208 -17.22 -11.18 8.65
C ALA A 208 -18.42 -12.14 8.67
N ASP A 209 -18.29 -13.28 7.99
CA ASP A 209 -19.33 -14.31 7.88
C ASP A 209 -19.06 -15.53 8.76
N GLY A 210 -17.94 -15.56 9.51
CA GLY A 210 -17.55 -16.70 10.35
C GLY A 210 -17.30 -17.99 9.56
N LYS A 211 -17.03 -17.90 8.26
CA LYS A 211 -16.89 -19.07 7.38
C LYS A 211 -15.44 -19.55 7.30
N ALA A 212 -15.20 -20.86 7.37
CA ALA A 212 -13.84 -21.40 7.20
C ALA A 212 -13.27 -21.24 5.78
N GLY A 213 -14.10 -20.91 4.79
CA GLY A 213 -13.71 -20.92 3.37
C GLY A 213 -13.58 -22.32 2.78
N THR A 214 -13.55 -22.40 1.46
CA THR A 214 -13.35 -23.63 0.69
C THR A 214 -11.86 -23.88 0.53
N VAL A 215 -11.40 -25.11 0.80
CA VAL A 215 -10.02 -25.51 0.51
C VAL A 215 -9.81 -25.54 -1.00
N PHE A 216 -8.85 -24.75 -1.50
CA PHE A 216 -8.47 -24.75 -2.90
C PHE A 216 -7.31 -25.73 -3.15
N ARG A 217 -6.26 -25.66 -2.33
CA ARG A 217 -5.09 -26.56 -2.39
C ARG A 217 -4.31 -26.56 -1.08
N GLY A 218 -4.15 -27.71 -0.43
CA GLY A 218 -3.40 -27.79 0.83
C GLY A 218 -4.02 -26.87 1.90
N ASP A 219 -3.22 -25.95 2.45
CA ASP A 219 -3.66 -24.93 3.41
C ASP A 219 -4.30 -23.69 2.76
N GLU A 220 -4.30 -23.59 1.43
CA GLU A 220 -4.89 -22.49 0.68
C GLU A 220 -6.42 -22.57 0.72
N ARG A 221 -7.05 -21.47 1.15
CA ARG A 221 -8.51 -21.34 1.28
C ARG A 221 -9.01 -20.13 0.53
N LEU A 222 -10.23 -20.24 0.01
CA LEU A 222 -10.98 -19.15 -0.61
C LEU A 222 -12.27 -18.87 0.18
N VAL A 223 -12.51 -17.62 0.56
CA VAL A 223 -13.74 -17.21 1.24
C VAL A 223 -14.24 -15.87 0.73
N ARG A 224 -15.54 -15.77 0.39
CA ARG A 224 -16.19 -14.49 0.08
C ARG A 224 -16.69 -13.85 1.38
N SER A 225 -16.22 -12.64 1.68
CA SER A 225 -16.65 -11.89 2.86
C SER A 225 -16.29 -10.40 2.74
N ARG A 226 -16.93 -9.51 3.48
CA ARG A 226 -16.66 -8.05 3.42
C ARG A 226 -15.32 -7.63 4.04
N TRP A 227 -14.78 -8.45 4.92
CA TRP A 227 -13.42 -8.32 5.45
C TRP A 227 -12.85 -9.68 5.82
N CYS A 228 -11.52 -9.78 5.85
CA CYS A 228 -10.80 -10.91 6.41
C CYS A 228 -9.69 -10.39 7.33
N ALA A 229 -9.53 -11.04 8.48
CA ALA A 229 -8.56 -10.67 9.49
C ALA A 229 -7.66 -11.84 9.86
N TYR A 230 -6.42 -11.53 10.22
CA TYR A 230 -5.43 -12.47 10.73
C TYR A 230 -4.91 -11.97 12.08
N THR A 231 -5.02 -12.81 13.11
CA THR A 231 -4.41 -12.55 14.41
C THR A 231 -3.32 -13.56 14.65
N ALA A 232 -2.09 -13.11 14.86
CA ALA A 232 -0.94 -13.98 15.12
C ALA A 232 0.07 -13.30 16.04
N LYS A 233 1.07 -14.06 16.50
CA LYS A 233 2.19 -13.51 17.28
C LYS A 233 3.19 -12.84 16.36
N ALA A 234 3.37 -11.54 16.54
CA ALA A 234 4.43 -10.80 15.88
C ALA A 234 5.75 -10.92 16.66
N ASP A 235 6.80 -10.26 16.16
CA ASP A 235 8.08 -10.17 16.86
C ASP A 235 7.89 -9.64 18.30
N GLY A 236 8.56 -10.28 19.25
CA GLY A 236 8.34 -10.03 20.69
C GLY A 236 7.17 -10.82 21.31
N GLY A 237 6.51 -11.70 20.55
CA GLY A 237 5.55 -12.70 21.07
C GLY A 237 4.16 -12.16 21.43
N LYS A 238 3.92 -10.87 21.16
CA LYS A 238 2.62 -10.22 21.35
C LYS A 238 1.72 -10.48 20.14
N ASP A 239 0.43 -10.59 20.41
CA ASP A 239 -0.54 -10.72 19.32
C ASP A 239 -0.65 -9.38 18.57
N VAL A 240 -0.83 -9.46 17.26
CA VAL A 240 -1.18 -8.35 16.38
C VAL A 240 -2.31 -8.83 15.49
N THR A 241 -3.33 -7.99 15.31
CA THR A 241 -4.42 -8.26 14.39
C THR A 241 -4.30 -7.36 13.18
N VAL A 242 -4.33 -7.96 12.00
CA VAL A 242 -4.36 -7.28 10.71
C VAL A 242 -5.65 -7.66 10.01
N ALA A 243 -6.49 -6.69 9.64
CA ALA A 243 -7.68 -6.92 8.83
C ALA A 243 -7.58 -6.20 7.50
N MET A 244 -8.08 -6.82 6.43
CA MET A 244 -8.25 -6.18 5.14
C MET A 244 -9.74 -6.05 4.82
N PHE A 245 -10.15 -4.85 4.42
CA PHE A 245 -11.53 -4.47 4.14
C PHE A 245 -11.73 -4.29 2.64
N ASP A 246 -12.84 -4.83 2.14
CA ASP A 246 -13.27 -4.65 0.76
C ASP A 246 -14.38 -3.60 0.67
N HIS A 247 -14.19 -2.57 -0.14
CA HIS A 247 -15.19 -1.51 -0.26
C HIS A 247 -16.43 -2.03 -1.04
N PRO A 248 -17.67 -1.69 -0.62
CA PRO A 248 -18.91 -2.10 -1.31
C PRO A 248 -18.99 -1.71 -2.79
N GLY A 249 -18.27 -0.66 -3.17
CA GLY A 249 -18.18 -0.17 -4.54
C GLY A 249 -17.09 -0.83 -5.41
N ASN A 250 -16.47 -1.91 -4.96
CA ASN A 250 -15.50 -2.67 -5.77
C ASN A 250 -16.23 -3.63 -6.71
N GLU A 251 -15.66 -3.84 -7.90
CA GLU A 251 -16.14 -4.87 -8.83
C GLU A 251 -16.11 -6.24 -8.13
N ARG A 252 -17.19 -7.02 -8.26
CA ARG A 252 -17.38 -8.34 -7.60
C ARG A 252 -17.43 -8.34 -6.06
N HIS A 253 -17.68 -7.19 -5.43
CA HIS A 253 -17.92 -7.11 -3.97
C HIS A 253 -18.95 -8.16 -3.47
N PRO A 254 -18.73 -8.77 -2.29
CA PRO A 254 -17.50 -8.74 -1.52
C PRO A 254 -16.35 -9.51 -2.20
N ALA A 255 -15.11 -9.10 -1.95
CA ALA A 255 -13.91 -9.76 -2.41
C ALA A 255 -13.90 -11.26 -2.06
N THR A 256 -13.21 -12.04 -2.88
CA THR A 256 -12.85 -13.42 -2.53
C THR A 256 -11.46 -13.39 -1.92
N TRP A 257 -11.37 -13.65 -0.62
CA TRP A 257 -10.11 -13.70 0.11
C TRP A 257 -9.41 -15.02 -0.14
N PHE A 258 -8.18 -14.95 -0.60
CA PHE A 258 -7.24 -16.06 -0.51
C PHE A 258 -6.52 -15.98 0.83
N THR A 259 -6.47 -17.09 1.55
CA THR A 259 -5.74 -17.20 2.81
C THR A 259 -4.94 -18.50 2.87
N MET A 260 -3.80 -18.46 3.53
CA MET A 260 -3.07 -19.64 3.98
C MET A 260 -2.20 -19.28 5.18
N THR A 261 -1.96 -20.24 6.06
CA THR A 261 -1.06 -20.08 7.23
C THR A 261 0.23 -20.88 7.08
N LYS A 262 0.28 -21.84 6.13
CA LYS A 262 1.41 -22.73 5.87
C LYS A 262 1.66 -22.87 4.36
N PRO A 263 2.93 -22.98 3.93
CA PRO A 263 4.16 -22.92 4.73
C PRO A 263 4.44 -21.52 5.30
N PHE A 264 3.61 -20.53 4.96
CA PHE A 264 3.66 -19.18 5.49
C PHE A 264 2.26 -18.53 5.51
N ALA A 265 2.13 -17.45 6.26
CA ALA A 265 0.92 -16.64 6.31
C ALA A 265 0.85 -15.70 5.10
N TYR A 266 -0.29 -15.74 4.39
CA TYR A 266 -0.59 -14.85 3.28
C TYR A 266 -2.08 -14.55 3.21
N LEU A 267 -2.41 -13.30 2.87
CA LEU A 267 -3.78 -12.82 2.66
C LEU A 267 -3.84 -12.08 1.32
N SER A 268 -4.85 -12.34 0.48
CA SER A 268 -5.05 -11.56 -0.74
C SER A 268 -6.52 -11.25 -0.99
N ALA A 269 -6.83 -9.98 -1.30
CA ALA A 269 -8.13 -9.58 -1.82
C ALA A 269 -8.18 -9.84 -3.32
N THR A 270 -8.90 -10.87 -3.76
CA THR A 270 -8.94 -11.25 -5.17
C THR A 270 -10.26 -10.89 -5.83
N LEU A 271 -10.18 -10.65 -7.14
CA LEU A 271 -11.35 -10.50 -8.02
C LEU A 271 -11.85 -11.85 -8.56
N LYS A 272 -11.33 -13.00 -8.10
CA LYS A 272 -11.68 -14.33 -8.63
C LYS A 272 -11.42 -14.49 -10.14
N LEU A 273 -10.35 -13.87 -10.64
CA LEU A 273 -10.01 -13.83 -12.08
C LEU A 273 -9.64 -15.20 -12.68
N HIS A 274 -9.23 -16.15 -11.85
CA HIS A 274 -8.94 -17.53 -12.24
C HIS A 274 -10.17 -18.31 -12.70
N GLU A 275 -11.37 -17.93 -12.25
CA GLU A 275 -12.62 -18.54 -12.70
C GLU A 275 -13.27 -17.73 -13.81
N GLN A 276 -13.29 -16.40 -13.66
CA GLN A 276 -13.96 -15.52 -14.60
C GLN A 276 -13.04 -14.34 -14.95
N PRO A 277 -12.49 -14.28 -16.17
CA PRO A 277 -11.79 -13.10 -16.67
C PRO A 277 -12.66 -11.84 -16.58
N LEU A 278 -12.02 -10.67 -16.49
CA LEU A 278 -12.71 -9.38 -16.44
C LEU A 278 -12.21 -8.47 -17.56
N ASN A 279 -13.11 -8.00 -18.41
CA ASN A 279 -12.76 -7.01 -19.43
C ASN A 279 -12.91 -5.59 -18.85
N VAL A 280 -11.84 -4.80 -18.93
CA VAL A 280 -11.86 -3.37 -18.59
C VAL A 280 -11.87 -2.57 -19.88
N VAL A 281 -12.75 -1.59 -19.98
CA VAL A 281 -12.92 -0.73 -21.16
C VAL A 281 -12.73 0.73 -20.76
N SER A 282 -12.23 1.58 -21.66
CA SER A 282 -11.91 2.98 -21.33
C SER A 282 -13.13 3.79 -20.87
N ALA A 283 -14.35 3.40 -21.28
CA ALA A 283 -15.59 4.04 -20.84
C ALA A 283 -16.04 3.64 -19.41
N LYS A 284 -15.48 2.56 -18.85
CA LYS A 284 -15.76 2.08 -17.49
C LYS A 284 -14.45 1.61 -16.85
N PRO A 285 -13.61 2.54 -16.37
CA PRO A 285 -12.40 2.22 -15.62
C PRO A 285 -12.70 1.29 -14.45
N LEU A 286 -11.79 0.37 -14.15
CA LEU A 286 -11.91 -0.47 -12.97
C LEU A 286 -11.37 0.30 -11.76
N VAL A 287 -12.23 0.58 -10.78
CA VAL A 287 -11.82 1.23 -9.53
C VAL A 287 -11.95 0.25 -8.39
N LEU A 288 -10.85 0.03 -7.67
CA LEU A 288 -10.77 -0.83 -6.49
C LEU A 288 -10.31 -0.01 -5.28
N ARG A 289 -10.93 -0.23 -4.13
CA ARG A 289 -10.59 0.42 -2.86
C ARG A 289 -10.58 -0.61 -1.75
N TYR A 290 -9.45 -0.74 -1.07
CA TYR A 290 -9.26 -1.63 0.07
C TYR A 290 -8.70 -0.84 1.24
N THR A 291 -8.78 -1.38 2.45
CA THR A 291 -8.03 -0.83 3.60
C THR A 291 -7.47 -1.94 4.46
N VAL A 292 -6.21 -1.79 4.85
CA VAL A 292 -5.55 -2.62 5.86
C VAL A 292 -5.63 -1.89 7.20
N ALA A 293 -6.16 -2.56 8.21
CA ALA A 293 -6.27 -2.07 9.58
C ALA A 293 -5.41 -2.92 10.51
N ILE A 294 -4.62 -2.29 11.37
CA ILE A 294 -3.70 -2.98 12.29
C ILE A 294 -3.95 -2.52 13.73
N TRP A 295 -4.22 -3.50 14.60
CA TRP A 295 -4.34 -3.33 16.04
C TRP A 295 -3.14 -3.94 16.74
N ASP A 296 -2.70 -3.28 17.82
CA ASP A 296 -1.90 -3.96 18.82
C ASP A 296 -2.79 -4.94 19.59
N GLY A 297 -2.42 -6.22 19.63
CA GLY A 297 -3.22 -7.25 20.29
C GLY A 297 -4.28 -7.92 19.39
N ARG A 298 -5.15 -8.69 20.06
CA ARG A 298 -6.32 -9.31 19.42
C ARG A 298 -7.45 -8.28 19.34
N ALA A 299 -7.91 -7.98 18.14
CA ALA A 299 -9.16 -7.27 17.92
C ALA A 299 -10.31 -8.26 17.75
N GLU A 300 -11.41 -8.06 18.48
CA GLU A 300 -12.58 -8.91 18.41
C GLU A 300 -13.41 -8.62 17.14
N THR A 301 -14.20 -9.61 16.73
CA THR A 301 -14.99 -9.54 15.48
C THR A 301 -15.88 -8.30 15.41
N ASP A 302 -16.50 -7.91 16.52
CA ASP A 302 -17.38 -6.74 16.58
C ASP A 302 -16.60 -5.42 16.48
N GLU A 303 -15.36 -5.36 16.98
CA GLU A 303 -14.49 -4.19 16.85
C GLU A 303 -14.07 -3.99 15.38
N ILE A 304 -13.69 -5.08 14.71
CA ILE A 304 -13.36 -5.09 13.28
C ILE A 304 -14.57 -4.67 12.46
N GLU A 305 -15.75 -5.22 12.76
CA GLU A 305 -16.99 -4.90 12.05
C GLU A 305 -17.39 -3.42 12.22
N LYS A 306 -17.27 -2.87 13.43
CA LYS A 306 -17.55 -1.46 13.71
C LYS A 306 -16.62 -0.55 12.90
N LEU A 307 -15.32 -0.87 12.86
CA LEU A 307 -14.36 -0.11 12.08
C LEU A 307 -14.61 -0.22 10.57
N TYR A 308 -14.94 -1.42 10.07
CA TYR A 308 -15.33 -1.64 8.68
C TYR A 308 -16.51 -0.73 8.30
N LYS A 309 -17.59 -0.74 9.10
CA LYS A 309 -18.78 0.08 8.84
C LYS A 309 -18.45 1.57 8.81
N HIS A 310 -17.68 2.04 9.78
CA HIS A 310 -17.23 3.43 9.83
C HIS A 310 -16.41 3.80 8.58
N TRP A 311 -15.43 2.99 8.22
CA TRP A 311 -14.61 3.21 7.03
C TRP A 311 -15.43 3.24 5.73
N THR A 312 -16.40 2.33 5.56
CA THR A 312 -17.25 2.32 4.36
C THR A 312 -18.23 3.50 4.27
N ALA A 313 -18.52 4.16 5.38
CA ALA A 313 -19.35 5.36 5.40
C ALA A 313 -18.58 6.62 4.96
N LEU A 314 -17.24 6.58 5.00
CA LEU A 314 -16.41 7.70 4.57
C LEU A 314 -16.54 7.90 3.05
N PRO A 315 -16.76 9.15 2.59
CA PRO A 315 -16.90 9.44 1.17
C PRO A 315 -15.66 8.97 0.41
N ARG A 316 -15.90 8.46 -0.81
CA ARG A 316 -14.81 8.25 -1.77
C ARG A 316 -14.33 9.63 -2.21
N GLU A 317 -13.04 9.90 -2.07
CA GLU A 317 -12.46 11.00 -2.83
C GLU A 317 -12.54 10.65 -4.32
N ALA A 318 -12.96 11.61 -5.13
CA ALA A 318 -13.04 11.41 -6.57
C ALA A 318 -11.63 11.20 -7.12
N THR A 319 -11.38 10.03 -7.72
CA THR A 319 -10.22 9.83 -8.60
C THR A 319 -10.35 10.80 -9.77
N GLY A 320 -9.39 11.72 -9.88
CA GLY A 320 -9.21 12.68 -10.97
C GLY A 320 -10.47 13.12 -11.71
N ALA A 321 -11.16 14.16 -11.23
CA ALA A 321 -11.65 15.16 -12.18
C ALA A 321 -10.43 15.66 -12.95
N LYS A 322 -10.46 15.60 -14.28
CA LYS A 322 -9.39 16.15 -15.13
C LYS A 322 -9.16 17.60 -14.73
N SER A 323 -8.16 17.86 -13.90
CA SER A 323 -7.64 19.22 -13.71
C SER A 323 -7.15 19.67 -15.08
N PRO A 324 -7.69 20.77 -15.65
CA PRO A 324 -7.21 21.26 -16.93
C PRO A 324 -5.72 21.56 -16.77
N CYS A 325 -4.91 20.99 -17.67
CA CYS A 325 -3.50 21.31 -17.76
C CYS A 325 -3.35 22.83 -17.90
N VAL A 326 -2.96 23.52 -16.83
CA VAL A 326 -2.50 24.90 -16.93
C VAL A 326 -1.10 24.82 -17.53
N HIS A 327 -0.99 25.09 -18.83
CA HIS A 327 0.29 25.29 -19.47
C HIS A 327 1.03 26.46 -18.81
N PRO A 328 2.33 26.32 -18.46
CA PRO A 328 3.08 27.31 -17.69
C PRO A 328 3.52 28.55 -18.49
N ASN A 329 2.74 29.01 -19.48
CA ASN A 329 3.15 30.09 -20.39
C ASN A 329 2.21 31.31 -20.46
N ASN A 330 1.44 31.61 -19.41
CA ASN A 330 0.66 32.86 -19.35
C ASN A 330 0.77 33.60 -18.00
N LEU A 331 2.00 33.83 -17.54
CA LEU A 331 2.30 34.83 -16.50
C LEU A 331 3.16 35.94 -17.11
N VAL A 332 2.57 36.75 -17.99
CA VAL A 332 3.05 38.09 -18.31
C VAL A 332 1.86 39.02 -18.39
N HIS A 333 1.97 40.15 -17.69
CA HIS A 333 1.05 41.29 -17.58
C HIS A 333 -0.06 41.21 -16.51
N LEU A 334 0.34 41.55 -15.28
CA LEU A 334 -0.45 42.51 -14.49
C LEU A 334 0.50 43.38 -13.65
N VAL A 335 0.91 44.52 -14.22
CA VAL A 335 1.68 45.56 -13.52
C VAL A 335 1.11 46.93 -13.93
N ILE A 336 0.53 47.58 -12.92
CA ILE A 336 0.31 49.03 -12.74
C ILE A 336 -0.79 49.69 -13.60
N LYS A 337 -1.89 50.06 -12.94
CA LYS A 337 -2.45 51.43 -12.98
C LYS A 337 -3.27 51.68 -11.73
N GLY A 338 -2.83 52.64 -10.91
CA GLY A 338 -3.55 53.05 -9.71
C GLY A 338 -2.75 54.00 -8.82
N LEU A 339 -2.29 55.12 -9.36
CA LEU A 339 -1.89 56.32 -8.61
C LEU A 339 -2.04 57.53 -9.54
N THR A 340 -3.21 58.18 -9.44
CA THR A 340 -3.49 59.64 -9.38
C THR A 340 -4.99 59.82 -9.46
#